data_AF-F0QTF6-F1
#
_entry.id   AF-F0QTF6-F1
#
_cell.length_a   1.000
_cell.length_b   1.000
_cell.length_c   1.000
_cell.angle_alpha   90.00
_cell.angle_beta   90.00
_cell.angle_gamma   90.00
#
_symmetry.space_group_name_H-M   'P 1'
#
loop_
_entity.id
_entity.type
_entity.pdbx_description
1 polymer ?
#
loop_
_entity_poly.entity_id
_entity_poly.type
_entity_poly.pdbx_seq_one_letter_code
_entity_poly.pdbx_strand_id
1 'polypeptide(L)'
;MNFVYLIKWKDCLNNVIKENRTSIVNNSDNGMLITTDDDTDLINKAVDNGCTAYARYYRFRLIKTGNLNEVLKIIRPLDLWIENNVLNMVINPLKLSTLDLARILYRLNFELELISEDDVEYTK
;
A
#
# COMPACT_ATOMS: atom_id res chain seq x y z
N MET A 1 10.88 -10.62 -2.13
CA MET A 1 9.91 -10.61 -3.24
C MET A 1 8.54 -10.34 -2.66
N ASN A 2 7.91 -9.27 -3.14
CA ASN A 2 6.59 -8.83 -2.74
C ASN A 2 5.62 -9.04 -3.91
N PHE A 3 4.35 -9.25 -3.59
CA PHE A 3 3.28 -9.38 -4.58
C PHE A 3 2.50 -8.06 -4.67
N VAL A 4 2.11 -7.69 -5.88
CA VAL A 4 1.33 -6.49 -6.18
C VAL A 4 0.19 -6.87 -7.13
N TYR A 5 -1.02 -6.40 -6.86
CA TYR A 5 -2.16 -6.59 -7.74
C TYR A 5 -2.65 -5.25 -8.31
N LEU A 6 -2.67 -5.13 -9.64
CA LEU A 6 -3.09 -3.93 -10.36
C LEU A 6 -4.37 -4.23 -11.14
N ILE A 7 -5.42 -3.42 -10.96
CA ILE A 7 -6.77 -3.70 -11.47
C ILE A 7 -6.99 -3.06 -12.84
N LYS A 8 -6.63 -1.78 -13.02
CA LYS A 8 -6.77 -1.05 -14.29
C LYS A 8 -5.40 -0.74 -14.84
N TRP A 9 -4.92 -1.57 -15.78
CA TRP A 9 -3.49 -1.67 -16.05
C TRP A 9 -3.05 -1.71 -17.53
N LYS A 10 -3.92 -2.08 -18.49
CA LYS A 10 -3.50 -2.54 -19.83
C LYS A 10 -2.69 -1.52 -20.64
N ASP A 11 -3.03 -0.23 -20.59
CA ASP A 11 -2.31 0.80 -21.37
C ASP A 11 -1.19 1.49 -20.58
N CYS A 12 -1.34 1.64 -19.26
CA CYS A 12 -0.40 2.36 -18.41
C CYS A 12 0.84 1.53 -18.01
N LEU A 13 0.73 0.20 -17.88
CA LEU A 13 1.81 -0.64 -17.36
C LEU A 13 2.92 -0.99 -18.36
N ASN A 14 2.66 -0.88 -19.66
CA ASN A 14 3.67 -1.19 -20.68
C ASN A 14 4.93 -0.34 -20.53
N ASN A 15 4.80 0.87 -19.96
CA ASN A 15 5.91 1.77 -19.67
C ASN A 15 6.57 1.44 -18.31
N VAL A 16 5.80 0.97 -17.33
CA VAL A 16 6.25 0.76 -15.95
C VAL A 16 6.97 -0.58 -15.75
N ILE A 17 6.53 -1.64 -16.44
CA ILE A 17 7.09 -3.01 -16.31
C ILE A 17 8.44 -3.15 -17.02
N LYS A 18 8.63 -2.46 -18.15
CA LYS A 18 9.88 -2.57 -18.96
C LYS A 18 11.13 -2.06 -18.24
N GLU A 19 10.96 -1.12 -17.31
CA GLU A 19 12.08 -0.47 -16.62
C GLU A 19 12.45 -1.12 -15.28
N ASN A 20 11.61 -2.02 -14.77
CA ASN A 20 11.78 -2.62 -13.45
C ASN A 20 12.02 -4.13 -13.51
N ARG A 21 12.76 -4.67 -12.53
CA ARG A 21 12.89 -6.11 -12.30
C ARG A 21 11.57 -6.67 -11.77
N THR A 22 10.60 -6.84 -12.66
CA THR A 22 9.27 -7.34 -12.33
C THR A 22 8.96 -8.58 -13.15
N SER A 23 8.22 -9.50 -12.54
CA SER A 23 7.74 -10.70 -13.21
C SER A 23 6.23 -10.77 -13.09
N ILE A 24 5.56 -11.03 -14.20
CA ILE A 24 4.11 -11.22 -14.24
C ILE A 24 3.81 -12.65 -13.79
N VAL A 25 3.08 -12.79 -12.69
CA VAL A 25 2.65 -14.09 -12.14
C VAL A 25 1.31 -14.50 -12.72
N ASN A 26 0.37 -13.56 -12.86
CA ASN A 26 -0.94 -13.80 -13.44
C ASN A 26 -1.41 -12.55 -14.20
N ASN A 27 -2.07 -12.75 -15.33
CA ASN A 27 -2.61 -11.71 -16.19
C ASN A 27 -4.04 -12.07 -16.58
N SER A 28 -5.00 -11.23 -16.22
CA SER A 28 -6.42 -11.39 -16.51
C SER A 28 -7.06 -10.07 -16.96
N ASP A 29 -8.29 -10.14 -17.47
CA ASP A 29 -9.06 -8.95 -17.82
C ASP A 29 -9.41 -8.06 -16.61
N ASN A 30 -9.39 -8.63 -15.40
CA ASN A 30 -9.71 -7.94 -14.14
C ASN A 30 -8.47 -7.41 -13.41
N GLY A 31 -7.27 -7.68 -13.91
CA GLY A 31 -6.04 -7.25 -13.26
C GLY A 31 -4.82 -8.12 -13.53
N MET A 32 -3.68 -7.67 -13.05
CA MET A 32 -2.38 -8.33 -13.14
C MET A 32 -1.76 -8.51 -11.76
N LEU A 33 -1.32 -9.74 -11.46
CA LEU A 33 -0.52 -10.06 -10.29
C LEU A 33 0.96 -10.06 -10.70
N ILE A 34 1.74 -9.21 -10.04
CA ILE A 34 3.14 -8.96 -10.34
C ILE A 34 3.98 -9.26 -9.10
N THR A 35 5.15 -9.85 -9.28
CA THR A 35 6.19 -9.90 -8.25
C THR A 35 7.28 -8.87 -8.50
N THR A 36 7.72 -8.21 -7.44
CA THR A 36 8.75 -7.18 -7.45
C THR A 36 9.60 -7.23 -6.18
N ASP A 37 10.80 -6.66 -6.20
CA ASP A 37 11.64 -6.50 -5.02
C ASP A 37 11.25 -5.26 -4.18
N ASP A 38 10.65 -4.26 -4.82
CA ASP A 38 10.06 -3.08 -4.16
C ASP A 38 8.64 -2.88 -4.69
N ASP A 39 7.66 -3.16 -3.83
CA ASP A 39 6.24 -3.02 -4.18
C ASP A 39 5.79 -1.57 -4.15
N THR A 40 6.38 -0.76 -3.29
CA THR A 40 5.94 0.61 -3.06
C THR A 40 6.37 1.49 -4.23
N ASP A 41 7.60 1.33 -4.72
CA ASP A 41 8.08 2.03 -5.92
C ASP A 41 7.27 1.63 -7.17
N LEU A 42 7.03 0.33 -7.36
CA LEU A 42 6.27 -0.16 -8.51
C LEU A 42 4.83 0.38 -8.51
N ILE A 43 4.14 0.30 -7.37
CA ILE A 43 2.75 0.78 -7.27
C ILE A 43 2.71 2.29 -7.48
N ASN A 44 3.61 3.05 -6.86
CA ASN A 44 3.63 4.51 -7.04
C ASN A 44 3.84 4.89 -8.50
N LYS A 45 4.83 4.30 -9.19
CA LYS A 45 5.04 4.53 -10.62
C LYS A 45 3.83 4.16 -11.45
N ALA A 46 3.19 3.03 -11.16
CA ALA A 46 1.98 2.60 -11.86
C ALA A 46 0.86 3.65 -11.70
N VAL A 47 0.60 4.07 -10.46
CA VAL A 47 -0.44 5.05 -10.16
C VAL A 47 -0.12 6.42 -10.77
N ASP A 48 1.14 6.86 -10.72
CA ASP A 48 1.60 8.11 -11.34
C ASP A 48 1.48 8.08 -12.88
N ASN A 49 1.43 6.89 -13.49
CA ASN A 49 1.18 6.68 -14.93
C ASN A 49 -0.30 6.40 -15.25
N GLY A 50 -1.21 6.68 -14.31
CA GLY A 50 -2.66 6.55 -14.51
C GLY A 50 -3.21 5.13 -14.32
N CYS A 51 -2.43 4.21 -13.75
CA CYS A 51 -2.97 2.91 -13.34
C CYS A 51 -3.81 3.02 -12.06
N THR A 52 -4.64 2.02 -11.82
CA THR A 52 -5.32 1.82 -10.53
C THR A 52 -4.80 0.58 -9.84
N ALA A 53 -4.41 0.73 -8.57
CA ALA A 53 -3.91 -0.35 -7.74
C ALA A 53 -4.99 -0.87 -6.79
N TYR A 54 -4.95 -2.17 -6.50
CA TYR A 54 -5.69 -2.72 -5.38
C TYR A 54 -4.95 -2.40 -4.09
N ALA A 55 -5.61 -1.71 -3.17
CA ALA A 55 -5.02 -1.28 -1.91
C ALA A 55 -5.94 -1.62 -0.73
N ARG A 56 -5.40 -1.51 0.48
CA ARG A 56 -6.18 -1.57 1.72
C ARG A 56 -6.04 -0.28 2.48
N TYR A 57 -7.18 0.27 2.86
CA TYR A 57 -7.28 1.50 3.63
C TYR A 57 -7.55 1.17 5.10
N TYR A 58 -6.59 1.53 5.95
CA TYR A 58 -6.69 1.41 7.39
C TYR A 58 -6.93 2.76 8.03
N ARG A 59 -7.88 2.79 8.96
CA ARG A 59 -8.18 3.97 9.78
C ARG A 59 -8.01 3.61 11.23
N PHE A 60 -7.08 4.28 11.91
CA PHE A 60 -6.82 4.07 13.32
C PHE A 60 -7.08 5.34 14.11
N ARG A 61 -7.89 5.26 15.17
CA ARG A 61 -7.99 6.34 16.15
C ARG A 61 -6.70 6.36 16.96
N LEU A 62 -6.06 7.52 17.03
CA LEU A 62 -4.85 7.74 17.81
C LEU A 62 -5.23 8.09 19.25
N ILE A 63 -4.82 7.24 20.20
CA ILE A 63 -4.79 7.55 21.63
C ILE A 63 -3.47 8.25 21.96
N LYS A 64 -2.38 7.76 21.33
CA LYS A 64 -1.04 8.32 21.44
C LYS A 64 -0.32 8.23 20.09
N THR A 65 0.23 9.36 19.65
CA THR A 65 1.04 9.43 18.44
C THR A 65 2.44 8.90 18.69
N GLY A 66 2.87 7.94 17.88
CA GLY A 66 4.24 7.43 17.85
C GLY A 66 5.11 8.12 16.80
N ASN A 67 6.18 7.45 16.37
CA ASN A 67 7.12 8.01 15.39
C ASN A 67 6.65 7.80 13.94
N LEU A 68 6.00 8.81 13.35
CA LEU A 68 5.52 8.78 11.96
C LEU A 68 6.64 8.66 10.92
N ASN A 69 7.81 9.26 11.18
CA ASN A 69 8.93 9.17 10.25
C ASN A 69 9.43 7.72 10.12
N GLU A 70 9.38 6.95 11.20
CA GLU A 70 9.73 5.52 11.17
C GLU A 70 8.65 4.67 10.50
N VAL A 71 7.36 5.06 10.59
CA VAL A 71 6.29 4.42 9.81
C VAL A 71 6.59 4.48 8.31
N LEU A 72 6.97 5.65 7.81
CA LEU A 72 7.32 5.85 6.40
C LEU A 72 8.51 4.98 5.96
N LYS A 73 9.49 4.73 6.84
CA LYS A 73 10.66 3.90 6.52
C LYS A 73 10.36 2.40 6.55
N ILE A 74 9.60 1.95 7.56
CA ILE A 74 9.37 0.53 7.83
C ILE A 74 8.23 -0.01 6.98
N ILE A 75 7.07 0.65 7.04
CA ILE A 75 5.85 0.18 6.36
C ILE A 75 5.85 0.64 4.91
N ARG A 76 6.37 1.84 4.63
CA ARG A 76 6.34 2.47 3.29
C ARG A 76 4.93 2.40 2.67
N PRO A 77 3.94 3.06 3.30
CA PRO A 77 2.58 3.09 2.77
C PRO A 77 2.52 3.84 1.44
N LEU A 78 1.49 3.56 0.65
CA LEU A 78 1.18 4.28 -0.59
C LEU A 78 0.71 5.71 -0.29
N ASP A 79 -0.02 5.87 0.81
CA ASP A 79 -0.42 7.15 1.36
C ASP A 79 -0.55 7.08 2.89
N LEU A 80 -0.25 8.20 3.55
CA LEU A 80 -0.24 8.32 5.00
C LEU A 80 -0.54 9.76 5.41
N TRP A 81 -1.61 9.95 6.16
CA TRP A 81 -1.91 11.24 6.75
C TRP A 81 -2.60 11.10 8.11
N ILE A 82 -2.60 12.18 8.88
CA ILE A 82 -3.38 12.29 10.10
C ILE A 82 -4.43 13.37 9.90
N GLU A 83 -5.67 13.02 10.20
CA GLU A 83 -6.79 13.95 10.19
C GLU A 83 -7.67 13.69 11.42
N ASN A 84 -7.96 14.72 12.21
CA ASN A 84 -8.86 14.62 13.38
C ASN A 84 -8.50 13.47 14.34
N ASN A 85 -7.22 13.32 14.69
CA ASN A 85 -6.69 12.20 15.50
C ASN A 85 -6.92 10.81 14.91
N VAL A 86 -7.16 10.71 13.60
CA VAL A 86 -7.20 9.45 12.87
C VAL A 86 -5.95 9.33 12.02
N LEU A 87 -5.19 8.27 12.24
CA LEU A 87 -4.12 7.84 11.34
C LEU A 87 -4.75 7.06 10.18
N ASN A 88 -4.64 7.64 9.00
CA ASN A 88 -5.15 7.10 7.76
C ASN A 88 -3.97 6.54 6.97
N MET A 89 -4.04 5.27 6.56
CA MET A 89 -2.94 4.60 5.88
C MET A 89 -3.46 3.73 4.74
N VAL A 90 -2.90 3.94 3.55
CA VAL A 90 -3.19 3.12 2.37
C VAL A 90 -1.97 2.26 2.09
N ILE A 91 -2.15 0.93 2.09
CA ILE A 91 -1.05 -0.01 1.87
C ILE A 91 -1.38 -1.04 0.80
N ASN A 92 -0.35 -1.67 0.25
CA ASN A 92 -0.50 -2.90 -0.52
C ASN A 92 -1.07 -4.02 0.39
N PRO A 93 -2.28 -4.55 0.12
CA PRO A 93 -2.92 -5.56 0.97
C PRO A 93 -2.14 -6.87 1.03
N LEU A 94 -1.29 -7.15 0.03
CA LEU A 94 -0.49 -8.37 -0.03
C LEU A 94 0.83 -8.24 0.75
N LYS A 95 1.13 -7.06 1.32
CA LYS A 95 2.39 -6.77 1.99
C LYS A 95 2.37 -7.13 3.47
N LEU A 96 1.33 -6.69 4.20
CA LEU A 96 1.22 -6.84 5.65
C LEU A 96 -0.23 -7.12 6.04
N SER A 97 -0.42 -8.06 6.98
CA SER A 97 -1.70 -8.25 7.62
C SER A 97 -2.00 -7.12 8.62
N THR A 98 -3.28 -6.95 8.99
CA THR A 98 -3.72 -6.02 10.03
C THR A 98 -2.97 -6.23 11.35
N LEU A 99 -2.71 -7.49 11.72
CA LEU A 99 -1.99 -7.83 12.94
C LEU A 99 -0.51 -7.41 12.87
N ASP A 100 0.14 -7.60 11.73
CA ASP A 100 1.52 -7.16 11.53
C ASP A 100 1.62 -5.65 11.61
N LEU A 101 0.67 -4.95 10.97
CA LEU A 101 0.58 -3.50 11.00
C LEU A 101 0.43 -2.97 12.43
N ALA A 102 -0.53 -3.51 13.20
CA ALA A 102 -0.75 -3.13 14.60
C ALA A 102 0.50 -3.36 15.46
N ARG A 103 1.19 -4.50 15.29
CA ARG A 103 2.43 -4.82 16.00
C ARG A 103 3.56 -3.84 15.67
N ILE A 104 3.74 -3.50 14.40
CA ILE A 104 4.75 -2.53 13.98
C ILE A 104 4.44 -1.17 14.59
N LEU A 105 3.19 -0.69 14.48
CA LEU A 105 2.80 0.61 15.01
C LEU A 105 2.95 0.68 16.54
N TYR A 106 2.57 -0.38 17.27
CA TYR A 106 2.78 -0.44 18.71
C TYR A 106 4.27 -0.35 19.09
N ARG A 107 5.15 -1.05 18.35
CA ARG A 107 6.62 -0.93 18.55
C ARG A 107 7.16 0.46 18.26
N LEU A 108 6.48 1.21 17.39
CA LEU A 108 6.77 2.62 17.10
C LEU A 108 6.14 3.59 18.11
N ASN A 109 5.70 3.08 19.26
CA ASN A 109 5.14 3.84 20.39
C ASN A 109 3.78 4.50 20.07
N PHE A 110 3.02 3.93 19.13
CA PHE A 110 1.63 4.30 18.94
C PHE A 110 0.72 3.55 19.92
N GLU A 111 -0.29 4.23 20.44
CA GLU A 111 -1.46 3.60 21.06
C GLU A 111 -2.67 3.96 20.20
N LEU A 112 -3.37 2.94 19.73
CA LEU A 112 -4.36 3.10 18.68
C LEU A 112 -5.49 2.07 18.75
N GLU A 113 -6.63 2.45 18.19
CA GLU A 113 -7.83 1.63 18.05
C GLU A 113 -8.18 1.55 16.55
N LEU A 114 -8.38 0.35 16.03
CA LEU A 114 -8.83 0.17 14.64
C LEU A 114 -10.27 0.68 14.50
N ILE A 115 -10.48 1.64 13.60
CA ILE A 115 -11.81 2.16 13.24
C ILE A 115 -12.40 1.33 12.10
N SER A 116 -11.65 1.20 11.01
CA SER A 116 -12.05 0.39 9.86
C SER A 116 -10.85 -0.12 9.05
N GLU A 117 -11.11 -1.19 8.31
CA GLU A 117 -10.24 -1.83 7.34
C GLU A 117 -11.08 -2.11 6.09
N ASP A 118 -10.77 -1.40 5.00
CA ASP A 118 -11.57 -1.45 3.77
C ASP A 118 -10.66 -1.75 2.57
N ASP A 119 -11.07 -2.68 1.72
CA ASP A 119 -10.42 -2.89 0.42
C ASP A 119 -10.85 -1.78 -0.54
N VAL A 120 -9.88 -1.15 -1.21
CA VAL A 120 -10.10 0.04 -2.03
C VAL A 120 -9.38 -0.04 -3.38
N GLU A 121 -9.97 0.58 -4.39
CA GLU A 121 -9.27 0.95 -5.62
C GLU A 121 -8.51 2.26 -5.36
N TYR A 122 -7.20 2.26 -5.55
CA TYR A 122 -6.35 3.42 -5.31
C TYR A 122 -5.78 3.99 -6.61
N THR A 123 -5.97 5.28 -6.80
CA THR A 123 -5.45 6.09 -7.90
C THR A 123 -5.11 7.49 -7.34
N LYS A 124 -4.17 8.21 -7.96
CA LYS A 124 -3.74 9.55 -7.53
C LYS A 124 -4.41 10.63 -8.37
#